data_AF-A0A1F4P707-F1
#
_entry.id   AF-A0A1F4P707-F1
#
_cell.length_a   1.000
_cell.length_b   1.000
_cell.length_c   1.000
_cell.angle_alpha   90.00
_cell.angle_beta   90.00
_cell.angle_gamma   90.00
#
_symmetry.space_group_name_H-M   'P 1'
#
loop_
_entity.id
_entity.type
_entity.pdbx_description
1 polymer ?
#
loop_
_entity_poly.entity_id
_entity_poly.type
_entity_poly.pdbx_seq_one_letter_code
_entity_poly.pdbx_strand_id
1 'polypeptide(L)'
;MQTAPTQFDIRALQASWQAFDNMAHLRPVHSEADFERMVTMMNSLLEDVGDDEDHPLSSLLDLVSDLVSRYEQEHHAIEPAHPKDTLRFLMEARGLKQEALSSLVAQSNLSAILAGKRKISATLAGKLGKFFGISPAVFLPG
;
A
#
# COMPACT_ATOMS: atom_id res chain seq x y z
N MET A 1 -45.50 -11.85 1.99
CA MET A 1 -45.11 -10.75 1.07
C MET A 1 -44.07 -11.32 0.12
N GLN A 2 -44.37 -11.38 -1.18
CA GLN A 2 -43.43 -11.87 -2.20
C GLN A 2 -42.65 -10.65 -2.72
N THR A 3 -41.34 -10.61 -2.54
CA THR A 3 -40.47 -9.67 -3.24
C THR A 3 -40.38 -10.11 -4.70
N ALA A 4 -41.01 -9.36 -5.61
CA ALA A 4 -40.84 -9.56 -7.03
C ALA A 4 -39.33 -9.39 -7.38
N PRO A 5 -38.78 -10.19 -8.31
CA PRO A 5 -37.39 -10.01 -8.71
C PRO A 5 -37.21 -8.63 -9.34
N THR A 6 -36.29 -7.83 -8.81
CA THR A 6 -35.87 -6.56 -9.42
C THR A 6 -35.31 -6.87 -10.80
N GLN A 7 -36.09 -6.59 -11.84
CA GLN A 7 -35.63 -6.71 -13.22
C GLN A 7 -34.81 -5.46 -13.55
N PHE A 8 -33.52 -5.63 -13.86
CA PHE A 8 -32.67 -4.54 -14.30
C PHE A 8 -32.98 -4.15 -15.74
N ASP A 9 -33.20 -2.87 -16.01
CA ASP A 9 -33.26 -2.35 -17.38
C ASP A 9 -31.82 -2.18 -17.90
N ILE A 10 -31.34 -3.23 -18.57
CA ILE A 10 -29.98 -3.27 -19.12
C ILE A 10 -29.74 -2.18 -20.18
N ARG A 11 -30.78 -1.75 -20.92
CA ARG A 11 -30.62 -0.72 -21.94
C ARG A 11 -30.44 0.65 -21.31
N ALA A 12 -31.24 0.96 -20.29
CA ALA A 12 -31.08 2.18 -19.52
C ALA A 12 -29.71 2.21 -18.85
N LEU A 13 -29.30 1.10 -18.22
CA LEU A 13 -27.98 0.98 -17.60
C LEU A 13 -26.84 1.19 -18.60
N GLN A 14 -26.92 0.59 -19.80
CA GLN A 14 -25.92 0.77 -20.85
C GLN A 14 -25.81 2.25 -21.28
N ALA A 15 -26.94 2.94 -21.45
CA ALA A 15 -26.95 4.34 -21.84
C ALA A 15 -26.34 5.23 -20.74
N SER A 16 -26.72 5.01 -19.48
CA SER A 16 -26.16 5.72 -18.33
C SER A 16 -24.66 5.46 -18.18
N TRP A 17 -24.23 4.21 -18.32
CA TRP A 17 -22.82 3.84 -18.27
C TRP A 17 -22.02 4.49 -19.39
N GLN A 18 -22.50 4.48 -20.63
CA GLN A 18 -21.80 5.11 -21.75
C GLN A 18 -21.64 6.61 -21.56
N ALA A 19 -22.67 7.29 -21.04
CA ALA A 19 -22.60 8.72 -20.73
C ALA A 19 -21.52 8.97 -19.66
N PHE A 20 -21.53 8.18 -18.59
CA PHE A 20 -20.54 8.27 -17.52
C PHE A 20 -19.11 7.97 -18.00
N ASP A 21 -18.91 6.88 -18.73
CA ASP A 21 -17.62 6.47 -19.30
C ASP A 21 -17.04 7.53 -20.25
N ASN A 22 -17.88 8.24 -21.00
CA ASN A 22 -17.43 9.34 -21.87
C ASN A 22 -16.91 10.56 -21.07
N MET A 23 -17.37 10.75 -19.83
CA MET A 23 -16.96 11.87 -18.97
C MET A 23 -15.78 11.50 -18.07
N ALA A 24 -15.88 10.34 -17.41
CA ALA A 24 -14.95 9.91 -16.37
C ALA A 24 -13.87 8.94 -16.87
N HIS A 25 -14.09 8.30 -18.02
CA HIS A 25 -13.22 7.22 -18.53
C HIS A 25 -12.94 6.13 -17.49
N LEU A 26 -13.93 5.81 -16.65
CA LEU A 26 -13.80 4.81 -15.59
C LEU A 26 -13.74 3.41 -16.22
N ARG A 27 -12.54 2.85 -16.27
CA ARG A 27 -12.25 1.56 -16.88
C ARG A 27 -11.20 0.80 -16.07
N PRO A 28 -11.11 -0.53 -16.23
CA PRO A 28 -10.00 -1.30 -15.68
C PRO A 28 -8.65 -0.69 -16.11
N VAL A 29 -7.74 -0.59 -15.16
CA VAL A 29 -6.41 0.02 -15.37
C VAL A 29 -5.48 -1.04 -15.95
N HIS A 30 -5.02 -0.83 -17.19
CA HIS A 30 -4.15 -1.78 -17.89
C HIS A 30 -2.84 -1.15 -18.37
N SER A 31 -2.68 0.16 -18.19
CA SER A 31 -1.50 0.92 -18.60
C SER A 31 -1.21 2.04 -17.62
N GLU A 32 0.04 2.52 -17.63
CA GLU A 32 0.46 3.69 -16.86
C GLU A 32 -0.42 4.92 -17.15
N ALA A 33 -0.80 5.12 -18.41
CA ALA A 33 -1.65 6.23 -18.79
C ALA A 33 -3.07 6.10 -18.21
N ASP A 34 -3.61 4.88 -18.10
CA ASP A 34 -4.89 4.65 -17.39
C ASP A 34 -4.73 4.93 -15.90
N PHE A 35 -3.61 4.53 -15.33
CA PHE A 35 -3.30 4.70 -13.92
C PHE A 35 -3.23 6.18 -13.53
N GLU A 36 -2.42 6.98 -14.23
CA GLU A 36 -2.31 8.42 -14.02
C GLU A 36 -3.67 9.15 -14.11
N ARG A 37 -4.53 8.73 -15.05
CA ARG A 37 -5.89 9.26 -15.17
C ARG A 37 -6.74 8.93 -13.95
N MET A 38 -6.73 7.67 -13.51
CA MET A 38 -7.52 7.25 -12.34
C MET A 38 -7.02 7.91 -11.06
N VAL A 39 -5.70 8.09 -10.90
CA VAL A 39 -5.12 8.85 -9.78
C VAL A 39 -5.57 10.31 -9.81
N THR A 40 -5.58 10.93 -10.99
CA THR A 40 -6.07 12.32 -11.15
C THR A 40 -7.55 12.45 -10.76
N MET A 41 -8.38 11.50 -11.20
CA MET A 41 -9.80 11.43 -10.83
C MET A 41 -9.98 11.22 -9.33
N MET A 42 -9.24 10.27 -8.74
CA MET A 42 -9.26 9.99 -7.30
C MET A 42 -8.94 11.24 -6.47
N ASN A 43 -7.87 11.97 -6.83
CA ASN A 43 -7.49 13.20 -6.14
C ASN A 43 -8.57 14.27 -6.24
N SER A 44 -9.20 14.42 -7.40
CA SER A 44 -10.30 15.37 -7.60
C SER A 44 -11.52 15.00 -6.75
N LEU A 45 -11.82 13.69 -6.63
CA LEU A 45 -12.90 13.19 -5.78
C LEU A 45 -12.58 13.39 -4.30
N LEU A 46 -11.34 13.20 -3.86
CA LEU A 46 -10.90 13.45 -2.49
C LEU A 46 -11.08 14.93 -2.10
N GLU A 47 -10.76 15.84 -3.03
CA GLU A 47 -10.95 17.28 -2.81
C GLU A 47 -12.42 17.68 -2.66
N ASP A 48 -13.33 17.02 -3.39
CA ASP A 48 -14.77 17.33 -3.38
C ASP A 48 -15.52 16.63 -2.24
N VAL A 49 -15.26 15.34 -2.01
CA VAL A 49 -15.85 14.55 -0.91
C VAL A 49 -15.37 15.07 0.45
N GLY A 50 -14.08 15.39 0.57
CA GLY A 50 -13.48 15.85 1.83
C GLY A 50 -13.70 14.86 2.98
N ASP A 51 -14.18 15.38 4.11
CA ASP A 51 -14.48 14.60 5.33
C ASP A 51 -15.95 14.11 5.40
N ASP A 52 -16.75 14.30 4.34
CA ASP A 52 -18.16 13.89 4.29
C ASP A 52 -18.30 12.43 3.79
N GLU A 53 -18.33 11.48 4.73
CA GLU A 53 -18.49 10.07 4.41
C GLU A 53 -19.85 9.74 3.71
N ASP A 54 -20.88 10.57 3.93
CA ASP A 54 -22.21 10.40 3.32
C ASP A 54 -22.33 11.12 1.96
N HIS A 55 -21.23 11.68 1.44
CA HIS A 55 -21.22 12.40 0.16
C HIS A 55 -21.70 11.49 -0.99
N PRO A 56 -22.54 11.97 -1.93
CA PRO A 56 -23.05 11.14 -3.04
C PRO A 56 -21.96 10.49 -3.91
N LEU A 57 -20.74 11.04 -3.90
CA LEU A 57 -19.59 10.50 -4.64
C LEU A 57 -18.67 9.60 -3.81
N SER A 58 -18.93 9.38 -2.52
CA SER A 58 -18.08 8.54 -1.66
C SER A 58 -17.91 7.13 -2.24
N SER A 59 -19.02 6.50 -2.65
CA SER A 59 -18.98 5.19 -3.31
C SER A 59 -18.21 5.15 -4.63
N LEU A 60 -18.14 6.28 -5.36
CA LEU A 60 -17.34 6.37 -6.58
C LEU A 60 -15.85 6.53 -6.24
N LEU A 61 -15.53 7.33 -5.21
CA LEU A 61 -14.17 7.45 -4.69
C LEU A 61 -13.63 6.09 -4.23
N ASP A 62 -14.44 5.30 -3.53
CA ASP A 62 -14.06 3.93 -3.14
C ASP A 62 -13.72 3.05 -4.36
N LEU A 63 -14.58 3.05 -5.37
CA LEU A 63 -14.37 2.27 -6.59
C LEU A 63 -13.10 2.70 -7.36
N VAL A 64 -12.86 4.01 -7.48
CA VAL A 64 -11.65 4.52 -8.16
C VAL A 64 -10.41 4.16 -7.36
N SER A 65 -10.45 4.30 -6.03
CA SER A 65 -9.34 3.96 -5.13
C SER A 65 -8.97 2.48 -5.22
N ASP A 66 -9.98 1.60 -5.31
CA ASP A 66 -9.77 0.17 -5.51
C ASP A 66 -9.08 -0.14 -6.86
N LEU A 67 -9.45 0.55 -7.93
CA LEU A 67 -8.83 0.37 -9.25
C LEU A 67 -7.36 0.82 -9.26
N VAL A 68 -7.08 1.98 -8.66
CA VAL A 68 -5.72 2.51 -8.47
C VAL A 68 -4.88 1.52 -7.65
N SER A 69 -5.39 1.11 -6.49
CA SER A 69 -4.66 0.22 -5.57
C SER A 69 -4.34 -1.15 -6.19
N ARG A 70 -5.27 -1.73 -6.96
CA ARG A 70 -5.03 -3.00 -7.67
C ARG A 70 -3.88 -2.86 -8.68
N TYR A 71 -3.87 -1.79 -9.45
CA TYR A 71 -2.80 -1.56 -10.42
C TYR A 71 -1.44 -1.34 -9.74
N GLU A 72 -1.41 -0.54 -8.67
CA GLU A 72 -0.19 -0.32 -7.86
C GLU A 72 0.33 -1.63 -7.27
N GLN A 73 -0.53 -2.47 -6.72
CA GLN A 73 -0.10 -3.75 -6.15
C GLN A 73 0.53 -4.69 -7.19
N GLU A 74 0.06 -4.64 -8.44
CA GLU A 74 0.58 -5.47 -9.52
C GLU A 74 1.87 -4.91 -10.16
N HIS A 75 1.99 -3.59 -10.28
CA HIS A 75 3.04 -2.93 -11.08
C HIS A 75 4.06 -2.14 -10.24
N HIS A 76 3.64 -1.68 -9.07
CA HIS A 76 4.43 -0.93 -8.09
C HIS A 76 4.37 -1.58 -6.72
N ALA A 77 4.34 -2.93 -6.68
CA ALA A 77 4.49 -3.66 -5.45
C ALA A 77 5.70 -3.08 -4.71
N ILE A 78 5.44 -2.45 -3.55
CA ILE A 78 6.52 -1.96 -2.70
C ILE A 78 7.37 -3.19 -2.39
N GLU A 79 8.57 -3.26 -2.95
CA GLU A 79 9.48 -4.35 -2.63
C GLU A 79 9.60 -4.36 -1.10
N PRO A 80 9.38 -5.52 -0.46
CA PRO A 80 9.47 -5.59 1.00
C PRO A 80 10.85 -5.07 1.38
N ALA A 81 10.85 -3.99 2.18
CA ALA A 81 12.07 -3.29 2.54
C ALA A 81 13.09 -4.32 3.03
N HIS A 82 14.27 -4.34 2.40
CA HIS A 82 15.25 -5.34 2.78
C HIS A 82 15.54 -5.23 4.28
N PRO A 83 15.67 -6.34 5.02
CA PRO A 83 15.86 -6.31 6.47
C PRO A 83 16.98 -5.38 6.98
N LYS A 84 18.03 -5.18 6.18
CA LYS A 84 19.14 -4.23 6.46
C LYS A 84 18.68 -2.77 6.43
N ASP A 85 17.78 -2.43 5.51
CA ASP A 85 17.28 -1.08 5.28
C ASP A 85 16.24 -0.73 6.33
N THR A 86 15.38 -1.69 6.70
CA THR A 86 14.50 -1.59 7.88
C THR A 86 15.31 -1.34 9.15
N LEU A 87 16.38 -2.10 9.37
CA LEU A 87 17.24 -1.92 10.55
C LEU A 87 17.90 -0.54 10.56
N ARG A 88 18.45 -0.10 9.41
CA ARG A 88 19.06 1.23 9.27
C ARG A 88 18.07 2.34 9.55
N PHE A 89 16.88 2.28 8.95
CA PHE A 89 15.82 3.24 9.16
C PHE A 89 15.43 3.34 10.65
N LEU A 90 15.23 2.21 11.33
CA LEU A 90 14.86 2.20 12.75
C LEU A 90 15.97 2.75 13.65
N MET A 91 17.23 2.54 13.29
CA MET A 91 18.36 3.16 13.98
C MET A 91 18.35 4.67 13.79
N GLU A 92 18.20 5.16 12.55
CA GLU A 92 18.15 6.58 12.23
C GLU A 92 16.97 7.28 12.90
N ALA A 93 15.76 6.71 12.79
CA ALA A 93 14.53 7.25 13.38
C ALA A 93 14.60 7.35 14.92
N ARG A 94 15.43 6.53 15.57
CA ARG A 94 15.63 6.56 17.03
C ARG A 94 16.96 7.20 17.46
N GLY A 95 17.72 7.77 16.52
CA GLY A 95 19.04 8.35 16.79
C GLY A 95 20.06 7.35 17.36
N LEU A 96 19.91 6.06 17.05
CA LEU A 96 20.75 4.99 17.58
C LEU A 96 21.99 4.80 16.71
N LYS A 97 23.14 4.74 17.37
CA LYS A 97 24.38 4.26 16.75
C LYS A 97 24.49 2.74 16.87
N GLN A 98 25.38 2.12 16.09
CA GLN A 98 25.58 0.67 16.08
C GLN A 98 25.92 0.11 17.47
N GLU A 99 26.62 0.89 18.30
CA GLU A 99 27.03 0.50 19.65
C GLU A 99 25.84 0.23 20.57
N ALA A 100 24.68 0.86 20.32
CA ALA A 100 23.46 0.64 21.09
C ALA A 100 22.90 -0.79 20.92
N LEU A 101 23.26 -1.48 19.83
CA LEU A 101 22.83 -2.84 19.55
C LEU A 101 23.90 -3.90 19.91
N SER A 102 25.00 -3.49 20.52
CA SER A 102 26.13 -4.36 20.87
C SER A 102 25.76 -5.52 21.79
N SER A 103 24.76 -5.34 22.66
CA SER A 103 24.22 -6.38 23.54
C SER A 103 23.42 -7.47 22.78
N LEU A 104 22.93 -7.16 21.58
CA LEU A 104 22.13 -8.07 20.77
C LEU A 104 22.97 -8.81 19.73
N VAL A 105 23.94 -8.11 19.15
CA VAL A 105 24.78 -8.56 18.05
C VAL A 105 26.16 -7.91 18.13
N ALA A 106 27.21 -8.70 17.89
CA ALA A 106 28.58 -8.18 17.83
C ALA A 106 28.71 -7.09 16.76
N GLN A 107 29.50 -6.05 17.04
CA GLN A 107 29.69 -4.89 16.16
C GLN A 107 30.11 -5.29 14.73
N SER A 108 31.02 -6.26 14.61
CA SER A 108 31.46 -6.76 13.29
C SER A 108 30.34 -7.41 12.49
N ASN A 109 29.44 -8.13 13.15
CA ASN A 109 28.27 -8.73 12.51
C ASN A 109 27.23 -7.68 12.12
N LEU A 110 27.01 -6.67 12.97
CA LEU A 110 26.09 -5.57 12.69
C LEU A 110 26.54 -4.75 11.48
N SER A 111 27.82 -4.41 11.42
CA SER A 111 28.42 -3.74 10.26
C SER A 111 28.29 -4.58 8.99
N ALA A 112 28.52 -5.90 9.05
CA ALA A 112 28.34 -6.80 7.90
C ALA A 112 26.87 -6.88 7.44
N ILE A 113 25.91 -6.82 8.36
CA ILE A 113 24.47 -6.78 8.06
C ILE A 113 24.09 -5.48 7.37
N LEU A 114 24.49 -4.33 7.94
CA LEU A 114 24.19 -3.00 7.37
C LEU A 114 24.86 -2.81 6.00
N ALA A 115 26.02 -3.43 5.77
CA ALA A 115 26.68 -3.47 4.47
C ALA A 115 26.06 -4.49 3.48
N GLY A 116 25.02 -5.24 3.89
CA GLY A 116 24.37 -6.27 3.07
C GLY A 116 25.19 -7.55 2.84
N LYS A 117 26.35 -7.69 3.51
CA LYS A 117 27.24 -8.86 3.40
C LYS A 117 26.75 -10.05 4.22
N ARG A 118 25.81 -9.83 5.14
CA ARG A 118 25.24 -10.87 6.02
C ARG A 118 23.74 -10.68 6.18
N LYS A 119 22.99 -11.78 6.12
CA LYS A 119 21.54 -11.79 6.40
C LYS A 119 21.29 -11.73 7.91
N ILE A 120 20.15 -11.15 8.31
CA ILE A 120 19.64 -11.23 9.68
C ILE A 120 19.06 -12.64 9.88
N SER A 121 19.51 -13.35 10.91
CA SER A 121 18.96 -14.66 11.26
C SER A 121 17.63 -14.52 12.01
N ALA A 122 16.78 -15.55 11.98
CA ALA A 122 15.50 -15.53 12.71
C ALA A 122 15.68 -15.26 14.21
N THR A 123 16.74 -15.79 14.82
CA THR A 123 17.08 -15.50 16.23
C THR A 123 17.41 -14.02 16.46
N LEU A 124 18.18 -13.40 15.56
CA LEU A 124 18.51 -11.98 15.66
C LEU A 124 17.28 -11.11 15.37
N ALA A 125 16.46 -11.47 14.38
CA ALA A 125 15.19 -10.81 14.08
C ALA A 125 14.28 -10.78 15.32
N GLY A 126 14.17 -11.89 16.06
CA GLY A 126 13.40 -11.95 17.31
C GLY A 126 13.95 -11.01 18.39
N LYS A 127 15.28 -10.90 18.53
CA LYS A 127 15.92 -9.96 19.47
C LYS A 127 15.69 -8.50 19.06
N LEU A 128 15.83 -8.19 17.78
CA LEU A 128 15.60 -6.85 17.24
C LEU A 128 14.12 -6.47 17.37
N GLY A 129 13.19 -7.36 17.07
CA GLY A 129 11.75 -7.13 17.27
C GLY A 129 11.41 -6.77 18.71
N LYS A 130 12.00 -7.49 19.70
CA LYS A 130 11.85 -7.14 21.12
C LYS A 130 12.47 -5.78 21.47
N PHE A 131 13.66 -5.48 20.96
CA PHE A 131 14.36 -4.22 21.21
C PHE A 131 13.61 -3.02 20.62
N PHE A 132 13.08 -3.15 19.41
CA PHE A 132 12.34 -2.10 18.74
C PHE A 132 10.84 -2.07 19.09
N GLY A 133 10.30 -3.11 19.72
CA GLY A 133 8.87 -3.20 20.03
C GLY A 133 8.00 -3.38 18.79
N ILE A 134 8.50 -4.07 17.76
CA ILE A 134 7.81 -4.32 16.48
C ILE A 134 7.87 -5.81 16.12
N SER A 135 7.06 -6.23 15.16
CA SER A 135 7.06 -7.63 14.68
C SER A 135 8.44 -8.04 14.14
N PRO A 136 9.01 -9.19 14.56
CA PRO A 136 10.25 -9.72 13.99
C PRO A 136 10.21 -9.96 12.48
N ALA A 137 9.00 -10.11 11.90
CA ALA A 137 8.81 -10.38 10.48
C ALA A 137 9.45 -9.32 9.57
N VAL A 138 9.51 -8.06 10.01
CA VAL A 138 10.13 -6.96 9.25
C VAL A 138 11.65 -7.10 9.07
N PHE A 139 12.29 -8.01 9.83
CA PHE A 139 13.71 -8.32 9.72
C PHE A 139 13.99 -9.66 9.04
N LEU A 140 12.96 -10.32 8.52
CA LEU A 140 13.08 -11.56 7.76
C LEU A 140 12.94 -11.26 6.26
N PRO A 141 13.58 -12.05 5.39
CA PRO A 141 13.28 -11.96 3.96
C PRO A 141 11.78 -12.26 3.73
N GLY A 142 11.15 -11.46 2.86
CA GLY A 142 9.83 -11.76 2.30
C GLY A 142 9.85 -12.97 1.39
#